data_AF-A0A3E0KV86-F1
#
_entry.id   AF-A0A3E0KV86-F1
#
_cell.length_a   1.000
_cell.length_b   1.000
_cell.length_c   1.000
_cell.angle_alpha   90.00
_cell.angle_beta   90.00
_cell.angle_gamma   90.00
#
_symmetry.space_group_name_H-M   'P 1'
#
loop_
_entity.id
_entity.type
_entity.pdbx_description
1 polymer ?
#
loop_
_entity_poly.entity_id
_entity_poly.type
_entity_poly.pdbx_seq_one_letter_code
_entity_poly.pdbx_strand_id
1 'polypeptide(L)'
;MPIGVPKVPYRLPGSQYEQWISIYSRLSVERILFLGQEVTDGLANALVAQMLYLDSEDPTKPIYLYINSPGGSVTAGMAIYDTMQYIKAEVVTICVGLAASMGAFLLASGSPGKRLALPHARIMIHQPMGGTGRRQATDIDIEAKEILRIRQQLNEIMANRTGQTIERIEKDTDRDYFLSAEEAVAYGLIDKVVEGRPA
;
A
#
# COMPACT_ATOMS: atom_id res chain seq x y z
N MET A 1 18.17 -14.80 -19.26
CA MET A 1 18.69 -14.35 -17.95
C MET A 1 17.71 -13.33 -17.39
N PRO A 2 17.27 -13.43 -16.13
CA PRO A 2 16.58 -12.30 -15.53
C PRO A 2 17.53 -11.10 -15.59
N ILE A 3 17.02 -9.95 -16.03
CA ILE A 3 17.78 -8.70 -16.02
C ILE A 3 18.14 -8.45 -14.55
N GLY A 4 19.43 -8.48 -14.22
CA GLY A 4 19.89 -8.20 -12.86
C GLY A 4 19.43 -6.81 -12.42
N VAL A 5 19.22 -6.62 -11.12
CA VAL A 5 18.82 -5.30 -10.59
C VAL A 5 19.92 -4.28 -10.92
N PRO A 6 19.59 -3.18 -11.63
CA PRO A 6 20.57 -2.15 -11.97
C PRO A 6 21.26 -1.61 -10.71
N LYS A 7 22.56 -1.37 -10.82
CA LYS A 7 23.36 -0.76 -9.76
C LYS A 7 23.75 0.67 -10.14
N VAL A 8 23.83 1.52 -9.14
CA VAL A 8 24.24 2.92 -9.27
C VAL A 8 25.33 3.27 -8.25
N PRO A 9 26.22 4.22 -8.56
CA PRO A 9 27.21 4.68 -7.60
C PRO A 9 26.54 5.41 -6.44
N TYR A 10 26.96 5.10 -5.22
CA TYR A 10 26.54 5.75 -3.99
C TYR A 10 27.75 5.99 -3.10
N ARG A 11 27.88 7.21 -2.60
CA ARG A 11 28.94 7.60 -1.67
C ARG A 11 28.32 7.79 -0.29
N LEU A 12 28.76 6.98 0.67
CA LEU A 12 28.35 7.16 2.07
C LEU A 12 28.78 8.54 2.57
N PRO A 13 27.96 9.22 3.40
CA PRO A 13 28.35 10.48 4.02
C PRO A 13 29.71 10.36 4.72
N GLY A 14 30.66 11.22 4.35
CA GLY A 14 32.03 11.21 4.91
C GLY A 14 33.00 10.20 4.30
N SER A 15 32.57 9.35 3.36
CA SER A 15 33.45 8.41 2.65
C SER A 15 34.11 9.05 1.43
N GLN A 16 35.39 8.72 1.18
CA GLN A 16 36.07 9.04 -0.08
C GLN A 16 35.81 8.00 -1.18
N TYR A 17 35.26 6.83 -0.82
CA TYR A 17 35.01 5.72 -1.72
C TYR A 17 33.54 5.61 -2.11
N GLU A 18 33.31 5.27 -3.37
CA GLU A 18 31.99 4.96 -3.92
C GLU A 18 31.72 3.47 -3.88
N GLN A 19 30.48 3.11 -3.54
CA GLN A 19 29.98 1.74 -3.59
C GLN A 19 28.89 1.64 -4.65
N TRP A 20 28.83 0.49 -5.32
CA TRP A 20 27.78 0.20 -6.30
C TRP A 20 26.65 -0.58 -5.61
N ILE A 21 25.58 0.14 -5.28
CA ILE A 21 24.39 -0.42 -4.62
C ILE A 21 23.24 -0.57 -5.62
N SER A 22 22.22 -1.35 -5.25
CA SER A 22 21.02 -1.48 -6.08
C SER A 22 20.29 -0.13 -6.20
N ILE A 23 19.63 0.10 -7.34
CA ILE A 23 18.83 1.31 -7.54
C ILE A 23 17.75 1.49 -6.45
N TYR A 24 17.14 0.39 -5.99
CA TYR A 24 16.15 0.43 -4.91
C TYR A 24 16.77 0.84 -3.57
N SER A 25 17.96 0.30 -3.24
CA SER A 25 18.71 0.72 -2.05
C SER A 25 19.11 2.18 -2.12
N ARG A 26 19.42 2.71 -3.31
CA ARG A 26 19.71 4.13 -3.48
C ARG A 26 18.47 4.98 -3.24
N LEU A 27 17.31 4.56 -3.74
CA LEU A 27 16.04 5.27 -3.58
C LEU A 27 15.51 5.20 -2.14
N SER A 28 15.74 4.11 -1.41
CA SER A 28 15.33 4.01 -0.01
C SER A 28 16.07 4.99 0.90
N VAL A 29 17.32 5.34 0.58
CA VAL A 29 18.04 6.45 1.26
C VAL A 29 17.33 7.80 1.06
N GLU A 30 16.67 8.00 -0.10
CA GLU A 30 15.80 9.16 -0.35
C GLU A 30 14.38 8.97 0.19
N ARG A 31 14.16 7.98 1.06
CA ARG A 31 12.87 7.64 1.69
C ARG A 31 11.80 7.20 0.68
N ILE A 32 12.22 6.68 -0.46
CA ILE A 32 11.32 6.15 -1.51
C ILE A 32 11.29 4.63 -1.41
N LEU A 33 10.12 4.10 -1.08
CA LEU A 33 9.83 2.66 -0.96
C LEU A 33 8.87 2.21 -2.08
N PHE A 34 8.94 0.93 -2.42
CA PHE A 34 8.10 0.34 -3.47
C PHE A 34 7.32 -0.87 -2.96
N LEU A 35 6.01 -0.84 -3.18
CA LEU A 35 5.12 -2.00 -3.18
C LEU A 35 4.78 -2.34 -4.65
N GLY A 36 5.71 -3.00 -5.34
CA GLY A 36 5.64 -3.25 -6.79
C GLY A 36 5.19 -4.65 -7.21
N GLN A 37 4.64 -5.43 -6.27
CA GLN A 37 4.25 -6.83 -6.49
C GLN A 37 3.12 -7.24 -5.53
N GLU A 38 2.75 -8.51 -5.54
CA GLU A 38 1.80 -9.09 -4.59
C GLU A 38 2.23 -8.87 -3.12
N VAL A 39 1.27 -8.53 -2.27
CA VAL A 39 1.48 -8.35 -0.83
C VAL A 39 1.66 -9.72 -0.17
N THR A 40 2.88 -10.02 0.24
CA THR A 40 3.27 -11.25 0.95
C THR A 40 3.91 -10.92 2.29
N ASP A 41 3.98 -11.88 3.22
CA ASP A 41 4.57 -11.67 4.54
C ASP A 41 6.02 -11.19 4.46
N GLY A 42 6.82 -11.75 3.55
CA GLY A 42 8.22 -11.34 3.36
C GLY A 42 8.36 -9.90 2.88
N LEU A 43 7.52 -9.49 1.93
CA LEU A 43 7.50 -8.11 1.43
C LEU A 43 7.00 -7.13 2.48
N ALA A 44 5.92 -7.48 3.18
CA ALA A 44 5.37 -6.67 4.26
C ALA A 44 6.40 -6.46 5.36
N ASN A 45 7.07 -7.52 5.82
CA ASN A 45 8.11 -7.41 6.83
C ASN A 45 9.27 -6.51 6.39
N ALA A 46 9.67 -6.57 5.12
CA ALA A 46 10.71 -5.69 4.58
C ALA A 46 10.26 -4.20 4.54
N LEU A 47 8.99 -3.93 4.20
CA LEU A 47 8.45 -2.57 4.21
C LEU A 47 8.31 -2.04 5.64
N VAL A 48 7.82 -2.84 6.57
CA VAL A 48 7.72 -2.50 8.00
C VAL A 48 9.09 -2.13 8.56
N ALA A 49 10.11 -2.96 8.32
CA ALA A 49 11.47 -2.70 8.78
C ALA A 49 12.04 -1.39 8.20
N GLN A 50 11.82 -1.14 6.90
CA GLN A 50 12.27 0.09 6.25
C GLN A 50 11.53 1.33 6.79
N MET A 51 10.22 1.26 7.01
CA MET A 51 9.44 2.36 7.57
C MET A 51 9.90 2.72 8.98
N LEU A 52 10.09 1.72 9.85
CA LEU A 52 10.60 1.93 11.21
C LEU A 52 12.00 2.54 11.21
N TYR A 53 12.88 2.06 10.34
CA TYR A 53 14.22 2.62 10.19
C TYR A 53 14.18 4.09 9.75
N LEU A 54 13.41 4.40 8.69
CA LEU A 54 13.28 5.75 8.16
C LEU A 54 12.64 6.72 9.17
N ASP A 55 11.64 6.27 9.93
CA ASP A 55 11.07 7.06 11.02
C ASP A 55 12.09 7.35 12.13
N SER A 56 12.95 6.37 12.47
CA SER A 56 14.01 6.55 13.48
C SER A 56 15.13 7.48 13.03
N GLU A 57 15.46 7.51 11.73
CA GLU A 57 16.49 8.38 11.15
C GLU A 57 16.05 9.85 11.16
N ASP A 58 14.83 10.12 10.71
CA ASP A 58 14.24 11.46 10.72
C ASP A 58 12.71 11.37 10.65
N PRO A 59 12.00 11.50 11.80
CA PRO A 59 10.55 11.39 11.85
C PRO A 59 9.83 12.60 11.25
N THR A 60 10.55 13.70 10.95
CA THR A 60 9.94 14.92 10.40
C THR A 60 9.82 14.89 8.88
N LYS A 61 10.54 13.98 8.22
CA LYS A 61 10.54 13.84 6.77
C LYS A 61 9.54 12.78 6.30
N PRO A 62 8.77 13.06 5.24
CA PRO A 62 7.82 12.08 4.72
C PRO A 62 8.53 10.85 4.14
N ILE A 63 7.81 9.73 4.15
CA ILE A 63 8.17 8.48 3.43
C ILE A 63 7.27 8.38 2.22
N TYR A 64 7.84 8.10 1.04
CA TYR A 64 7.09 7.97 -0.21
C TYR A 64 6.94 6.49 -0.56
N LEU A 65 5.71 5.97 -0.51
CA LEU A 65 5.37 4.61 -0.88
C LEU A 65 4.74 4.57 -2.27
N TYR A 66 5.51 4.10 -3.25
CA TYR A 66 5.02 3.86 -4.61
C TYR A 66 4.35 2.49 -4.69
N ILE A 67 3.11 2.45 -5.17
CA ILE A 67 2.26 1.26 -5.18
C ILE A 67 1.94 0.87 -6.62
N ASN A 68 2.34 -0.34 -6.98
CA ASN A 68 1.92 -1.08 -8.17
C ASN A 68 1.67 -2.54 -7.75
N SER A 69 0.48 -2.81 -7.20
CA SER A 69 0.18 -4.10 -6.57
C SER A 69 -1.23 -4.59 -6.92
N PRO A 70 -1.37 -5.89 -7.25
CA PRO A 70 -2.68 -6.53 -7.39
C PRO A 70 -3.36 -6.81 -6.05
N GLY A 71 -2.72 -6.50 -4.91
CA GLY A 71 -3.14 -6.90 -3.58
C GLY A 71 -2.39 -8.14 -3.10
N GLY A 72 -2.98 -8.92 -2.20
CA GLY A 72 -2.36 -10.13 -1.63
C GLY A 72 -2.92 -10.44 -0.25
N SER A 73 -2.05 -10.94 0.63
CA SER A 73 -2.41 -11.32 2.00
C SER A 73 -2.95 -10.13 2.80
N VAL A 74 -4.14 -10.31 3.39
CA VAL A 74 -4.79 -9.28 4.24
C VAL A 74 -3.96 -9.03 5.50
N THR A 75 -3.48 -10.08 6.17
CA THR A 75 -2.69 -9.93 7.39
C THR A 75 -1.35 -9.23 7.14
N ALA A 76 -0.68 -9.57 6.03
CA ALA A 76 0.54 -8.90 5.60
C ALA A 76 0.27 -7.42 5.28
N GLY A 77 -0.81 -7.12 4.59
CA GLY A 77 -1.22 -5.75 4.31
C GLY A 77 -1.58 -4.96 5.58
N MET A 78 -2.26 -5.59 6.54
CA MET A 78 -2.58 -4.97 7.83
C MET A 78 -1.32 -4.62 8.63
N ALA A 79 -0.27 -5.45 8.58
CA ALA A 79 1.01 -5.11 9.22
C ALA A 79 1.65 -3.84 8.63
N ILE A 80 1.56 -3.66 7.31
CA ILE A 80 2.02 -2.43 6.65
C ILE A 80 1.12 -1.26 7.08
N TYR A 81 -0.20 -1.43 7.02
CA TYR A 81 -1.17 -0.41 7.41
C TYR A 81 -0.93 0.10 8.83
N ASP A 82 -0.87 -0.79 9.81
CA ASP A 82 -0.69 -0.43 11.22
C ASP A 82 0.66 0.27 11.42
N THR A 83 1.71 -0.16 10.72
CA THR A 83 3.01 0.52 10.76
C THR A 83 2.92 1.94 10.18
N MET A 84 2.23 2.14 9.05
CA MET A 84 2.01 3.47 8.48
C MET A 84 1.27 4.41 9.44
N GLN A 85 0.38 3.87 10.29
CA GLN A 85 -0.34 4.68 11.30
C GLN A 85 0.45 4.88 12.60
N TYR A 86 1.37 3.96 12.90
CA TYR A 86 2.14 3.96 14.14
C TYR A 86 3.33 4.93 14.10
N ILE A 87 4.02 5.02 12.96
CA ILE A 87 5.19 5.90 12.81
C ILE A 87 4.80 7.38 12.82
N LYS A 88 5.75 8.26 13.15
CA LYS A 88 5.53 9.71 13.19
C LYS A 88 5.64 10.34 11.81
N ALA A 89 6.55 9.84 10.99
CA ALA A 89 6.76 10.28 9.62
C ALA A 89 5.48 10.08 8.81
N GLU A 90 5.05 11.12 8.10
CA GLU A 90 3.92 11.02 7.19
C GLU A 90 4.24 10.06 6.04
N VAL A 91 3.25 9.25 5.64
CA VAL A 91 3.40 8.31 4.53
C VAL A 91 2.61 8.81 3.32
N VAL A 92 3.34 9.26 2.31
CA VAL A 92 2.80 9.68 1.01
C VAL A 92 2.63 8.44 0.14
N THR A 93 1.41 8.11 -0.25
CA THR A 93 1.13 6.95 -1.11
C THR A 93 0.93 7.40 -2.55
N ILE A 94 1.55 6.71 -3.50
CA ILE A 94 1.48 7.07 -4.92
C ILE A 94 1.17 5.83 -5.75
N CYS A 95 0.00 5.78 -6.38
CA CYS A 95 -0.35 4.71 -7.30
C CYS A 95 0.34 4.92 -8.66
N VAL A 96 1.12 3.92 -9.08
CA VAL A 96 1.78 3.86 -10.38
C VAL A 96 1.41 2.56 -11.09
N GLY A 97 0.48 2.63 -12.05
CA GLY A 97 -0.07 1.42 -12.68
C GLY A 97 -1.32 0.93 -11.95
N LEU A 98 -1.19 -0.07 -11.07
CA LEU A 98 -2.35 -0.72 -10.41
C LEU A 98 -2.26 -0.62 -8.89
N ALA A 99 -3.37 -0.25 -8.25
CA ALA A 99 -3.58 -0.49 -6.82
C ALA A 99 -4.91 -1.23 -6.67
N ALA A 100 -4.86 -2.54 -6.50
CA ALA A 100 -6.05 -3.40 -6.39
C ALA A 100 -6.09 -4.09 -5.03
N SER A 101 -7.29 -4.37 -4.51
CA SER A 101 -7.47 -5.13 -3.27
C SER A 101 -6.66 -4.50 -2.12
N MET A 102 -5.79 -5.25 -1.43
CA MET A 102 -4.89 -4.70 -0.40
C MET A 102 -3.97 -3.58 -0.89
N GLY A 103 -3.65 -3.52 -2.19
CA GLY A 103 -2.93 -2.40 -2.78
C GLY A 103 -3.76 -1.10 -2.76
N ALA A 104 -5.05 -1.18 -3.08
CA ALA A 104 -5.98 -0.05 -2.99
C ALA A 104 -6.21 0.39 -1.54
N PHE A 105 -6.33 -0.58 -0.63
CA PHE A 105 -6.47 -0.31 0.81
C PHE A 105 -5.27 0.46 1.35
N LEU A 106 -4.05 0.02 1.04
CA LEU A 106 -2.82 0.69 1.45
C LEU A 106 -2.67 2.06 0.79
N LEU A 107 -3.05 2.21 -0.47
CA LEU A 107 -3.10 3.50 -1.16
C LEU A 107 -3.98 4.50 -0.40
N ALA A 108 -5.20 4.10 -0.04
CA ALA A 108 -6.16 4.95 0.69
C ALA A 108 -5.73 5.26 2.13
N SER A 109 -4.78 4.48 2.67
CA SER A 109 -4.29 4.58 4.04
C SER A 109 -3.09 5.51 4.24
N GLY A 110 -2.61 6.15 3.16
CA GLY A 110 -1.62 7.22 3.26
C GLY A 110 -2.11 8.42 4.08
N SER A 111 -1.20 9.32 4.43
CA SER A 111 -1.52 10.54 5.17
C SER A 111 -2.55 11.39 4.40
N PRO A 112 -3.60 11.91 5.06
CA PRO A 112 -4.63 12.72 4.40
C PRO A 112 -4.05 13.92 3.64
N GLY A 113 -4.55 14.17 2.43
CA GLY A 113 -4.02 15.21 1.53
C GLY A 113 -2.75 14.80 0.77
N LYS A 114 -2.22 13.59 1.00
CA LYS A 114 -0.95 13.10 0.42
C LYS A 114 -1.09 11.72 -0.25
N ARG A 115 -2.30 11.34 -0.64
CA ARG A 115 -2.60 10.11 -1.39
C ARG A 115 -2.74 10.47 -2.85
N LEU A 116 -1.89 9.90 -3.70
CA LEU A 116 -1.67 10.36 -5.06
C LEU A 116 -1.82 9.21 -6.06
N ALA A 117 -2.15 9.54 -7.30
CA ALA A 117 -2.06 8.61 -8.42
C ALA A 117 -1.57 9.29 -9.69
N LEU A 118 -0.93 8.52 -10.57
CA LEU A 118 -0.67 8.97 -11.95
C LEU A 118 -1.94 8.91 -12.80
N PRO A 119 -2.02 9.68 -13.91
CA PRO A 119 -3.28 9.84 -14.67
C PRO A 119 -3.90 8.55 -15.21
N HIS A 120 -3.07 7.55 -15.52
CA HIS A 120 -3.54 6.27 -16.06
C HIS A 120 -3.51 5.13 -15.03
N ALA A 121 -3.39 5.48 -13.76
CA ALA A 121 -3.49 4.50 -12.69
C ALA A 121 -4.90 3.91 -12.63
N ARG A 122 -4.98 2.62 -12.30
CA ARG A 122 -6.24 1.92 -12.04
C ARG A 122 -6.30 1.52 -10.58
N ILE A 123 -7.42 1.84 -9.95
CA ILE A 123 -7.70 1.45 -8.56
C ILE A 123 -8.83 0.42 -8.59
N MET A 124 -8.73 -0.64 -7.80
CA MET A 124 -9.78 -1.65 -7.69
C MET A 124 -10.02 -2.02 -6.22
N ILE A 125 -11.28 -1.94 -5.79
CA ILE A 125 -11.70 -2.36 -4.45
C ILE A 125 -12.68 -3.53 -4.56
N HIS A 126 -12.59 -4.45 -3.61
CA HIS A 126 -13.48 -5.61 -3.47
C HIS A 126 -13.41 -6.15 -2.04
N GLN A 127 -14.34 -7.03 -1.67
CA GLN A 127 -14.35 -7.70 -0.38
C GLN A 127 -13.18 -8.70 -0.25
N PRO A 128 -12.71 -9.02 0.97
CA PRO A 128 -11.65 -10.00 1.15
C PRO A 128 -12.08 -11.37 0.63
N MET A 129 -11.14 -12.05 -0.02
CA MET A 129 -11.32 -13.42 -0.47
C MET A 129 -10.63 -14.37 0.50
N GLY A 130 -11.28 -15.50 0.76
CA GLY A 130 -10.74 -16.61 1.53
C GLY A 130 -11.54 -17.87 1.26
N GLY A 131 -11.07 -19.00 1.78
CA GLY A 131 -11.71 -20.28 1.53
C GLY A 131 -10.99 -21.40 2.25
N THR A 132 -11.76 -22.40 2.67
CA THR A 132 -11.37 -23.27 3.78
C THR A 132 -11.31 -24.74 3.37
N GLY A 133 -10.89 -25.07 2.15
CA GLY A 133 -10.71 -26.46 1.70
C GLY A 133 -11.87 -27.42 2.08
N ARG A 134 -11.57 -28.71 2.28
CA ARG A 134 -12.48 -29.67 2.92
C ARG A 134 -12.07 -29.83 4.39
N ARG A 135 -12.80 -29.21 5.31
CA ARG A 135 -12.60 -29.29 6.77
C ARG A 135 -13.88 -29.71 7.50
N GLN A 136 -13.80 -29.88 8.81
CA GLN A 136 -14.98 -30.20 9.63
C GLN A 136 -15.94 -29.00 9.65
N ALA A 137 -17.24 -29.25 9.85
CA ALA A 137 -18.25 -28.19 9.86
C ALA A 137 -17.94 -27.08 10.89
N THR A 138 -17.41 -27.44 12.06
CA THR A 138 -17.00 -26.49 13.09
C THR A 138 -15.86 -25.58 12.63
N ASP A 139 -14.85 -26.12 11.94
CA ASP A 139 -13.73 -25.33 11.41
C ASP A 139 -14.21 -24.35 10.33
N ILE A 140 -15.14 -24.80 9.47
CA ILE A 140 -15.75 -23.96 8.45
C ILE A 140 -16.51 -22.79 9.09
N ASP A 141 -17.29 -23.02 10.14
CA ASP A 141 -18.03 -21.96 10.86
C ASP A 141 -17.08 -20.94 11.51
N ILE A 142 -15.98 -21.41 12.13
CA ILE A 142 -14.96 -20.54 12.73
C ILE A 142 -14.31 -19.64 11.67
N GLU A 143 -13.85 -20.20 10.57
CA GLU A 143 -13.19 -19.44 9.50
C GLU A 143 -14.15 -18.50 8.77
N ALA A 144 -15.42 -18.90 8.60
CA ALA A 144 -16.47 -18.04 8.04
C ALA A 144 -16.75 -16.82 8.92
N LYS A 145 -16.80 -17.00 10.25
CA LYS A 145 -16.95 -15.88 11.19
C LYS A 145 -15.76 -14.92 11.13
N GLU A 146 -14.54 -15.47 11.03
CA GLU A 146 -13.34 -14.64 10.97
C GLU A 146 -13.24 -13.83 9.68
N ILE A 147 -13.54 -14.40 8.51
CA ILE A 147 -13.52 -13.62 7.26
C ILE A 147 -14.60 -12.52 7.25
N LEU A 148 -15.78 -12.77 7.83
CA LEU A 148 -16.81 -11.75 7.98
C LEU A 148 -16.37 -10.62 8.92
N ARG A 149 -15.68 -10.95 10.03
CA ARG A 149 -15.09 -9.96 10.94
C ARG A 149 -14.03 -9.11 10.23
N ILE A 150 -13.15 -9.74 9.46
CA ILE A 150 -12.12 -9.05 8.67
C ILE A 150 -12.77 -8.13 7.63
N ARG A 151 -13.79 -8.60 6.91
CA ARG A 151 -14.53 -7.78 5.94
C ARG A 151 -15.10 -6.53 6.61
N GLN A 152 -15.75 -6.68 7.75
CA GLN A 152 -16.30 -5.56 8.50
C GLN A 152 -15.21 -4.54 8.88
N GLN A 153 -14.10 -5.03 9.45
CA GLN A 153 -12.98 -4.20 9.86
C GLN A 153 -12.37 -3.40 8.68
N LEU A 154 -12.17 -4.05 7.53
CA LEU A 154 -11.64 -3.39 6.34
C LEU A 154 -12.62 -2.31 5.81
N ASN A 155 -13.92 -2.61 5.81
CA ASN A 155 -14.94 -1.67 5.35
C ASN A 155 -15.02 -0.44 6.26
N GLU A 156 -14.95 -0.61 7.57
CA GLU A 156 -14.92 0.49 8.54
C GLU A 156 -13.69 1.39 8.35
N ILE A 157 -12.51 0.79 8.16
CA ILE A 157 -11.30 1.56 7.88
C ILE A 157 -11.43 2.32 6.56
N MET A 158 -11.92 1.66 5.50
CA MET A 158 -12.10 2.30 4.19
C MET A 158 -13.13 3.43 4.23
N ALA A 159 -14.24 3.27 4.96
CA ALA A 159 -15.23 4.32 5.17
C ALA A 159 -14.58 5.55 5.83
N ASN A 160 -13.82 5.32 6.91
CA ASN A 160 -13.10 6.39 7.61
C ASN A 160 -12.06 7.08 6.71
N ARG A 161 -11.30 6.33 5.91
CA ARG A 161 -10.25 6.89 5.04
C ARG A 161 -10.79 7.62 3.82
N THR A 162 -11.95 7.21 3.31
CA THR A 162 -12.54 7.80 2.10
C THR A 162 -13.57 8.89 2.38
N GLY A 163 -14.13 8.91 3.59
CA GLY A 163 -15.27 9.75 3.93
C GLY A 163 -16.61 9.24 3.37
N GLN A 164 -16.64 8.06 2.75
CA GLN A 164 -17.88 7.41 2.34
C GLN A 164 -18.59 6.78 3.54
N THR A 165 -19.91 6.59 3.43
CA THR A 165 -20.65 5.83 4.44
C THR A 165 -20.30 4.35 4.37
N ILE A 166 -20.46 3.64 5.49
CA ILE A 166 -20.18 2.20 5.57
C ILE A 166 -21.03 1.41 4.58
N GLU A 167 -22.30 1.78 4.40
CA GLU A 167 -23.24 1.10 3.49
C GLU A 167 -22.80 1.25 2.03
N ARG A 168 -22.21 2.39 1.68
CA ARG A 168 -21.66 2.60 0.34
C ARG A 168 -20.42 1.75 0.13
N ILE A 169 -19.49 1.72 1.09
CA ILE A 169 -18.30 0.86 1.01
C ILE A 169 -18.71 -0.61 0.86
N GLU A 170 -19.65 -1.10 1.67
CA GLU A 170 -20.15 -2.48 1.59
C GLU A 170 -20.73 -2.81 0.21
N LYS A 171 -21.54 -1.91 -0.35
CA LYS A 171 -22.12 -2.08 -1.68
C LYS A 171 -21.07 -2.07 -2.78
N ASP A 172 -20.19 -1.08 -2.77
CA ASP A 172 -19.22 -0.83 -3.83
C ASP A 172 -18.03 -1.81 -3.76
N THR A 173 -17.88 -2.57 -2.66
CA THR A 173 -16.88 -3.65 -2.52
C THR A 173 -17.46 -5.06 -2.67
N ASP A 174 -18.78 -5.23 -2.82
CA ASP A 174 -19.36 -6.59 -2.94
C ASP A 174 -18.83 -7.36 -4.15
N ARG A 175 -18.46 -6.66 -5.23
CA ARG A 175 -17.77 -7.21 -6.40
C ARG A 175 -16.61 -6.30 -6.79
N ASP A 176 -15.77 -6.80 -7.69
CA ASP A 176 -14.68 -6.01 -8.27
C ASP A 176 -15.20 -4.67 -8.81
N TYR A 177 -14.78 -3.59 -8.18
CA TYR A 177 -15.14 -2.24 -8.57
C TYR A 177 -13.91 -1.45 -8.98
N PHE A 178 -13.81 -1.18 -10.27
CA PHE A 178 -12.68 -0.48 -10.87
C PHE A 178 -12.96 1.01 -11.01
N LEU A 179 -11.94 1.80 -10.69
CA LEU A 179 -11.96 3.25 -10.72
C LEU A 179 -10.72 3.75 -11.49
N SER A 180 -10.93 4.74 -12.35
CA SER A 180 -9.86 5.60 -12.87
C SER A 180 -9.24 6.44 -11.75
N ALA A 181 -8.12 7.12 -12.03
CA ALA A 181 -7.49 8.02 -11.08
C ALA A 181 -8.44 9.15 -10.66
N GLU A 182 -9.17 9.73 -11.60
CA GLU A 182 -10.14 10.81 -11.36
C GLU A 182 -11.34 10.33 -10.55
N GLU A 183 -11.89 9.15 -10.87
CA GLU A 183 -12.97 8.55 -10.08
C GLU A 183 -12.50 8.19 -8.66
N ALA A 184 -11.25 7.77 -8.49
CA ALA A 184 -10.67 7.49 -7.19
C ALA A 184 -10.51 8.77 -6.33
N VAL A 185 -10.22 9.92 -6.94
CA VAL A 185 -10.28 11.23 -6.26
C VAL A 185 -11.71 11.53 -5.81
N ALA A 186 -12.68 11.42 -6.74
CA ALA A 186 -14.09 11.69 -6.44
C ALA A 186 -14.66 10.76 -5.36
N TYR A 187 -14.17 9.52 -5.29
CA TYR A 187 -14.54 8.53 -4.28
C TYR A 187 -13.86 8.80 -2.92
N GLY A 188 -12.75 9.53 -2.89
CA GLY A 188 -11.96 9.80 -1.69
C GLY A 188 -10.89 8.74 -1.38
N LEU A 189 -10.60 7.82 -2.31
CA LEU A 189 -9.50 6.84 -2.17
C LEU A 189 -8.13 7.51 -2.27
N ILE A 190 -8.04 8.57 -3.05
CA ILE A 190 -6.85 9.41 -3.18
C ILE A 190 -7.25 10.89 -3.14
N ASP A 191 -6.27 11.76 -2.90
CA ASP A 191 -6.48 13.20 -2.80
C ASP A 191 -6.24 13.92 -4.13
N LYS A 192 -5.31 13.43 -4.96
CA LYS A 192 -4.94 14.12 -6.20
C LYS A 192 -4.37 13.20 -7.29
N VAL A 193 -4.72 13.49 -8.53
CA VAL A 193 -4.03 13.00 -9.74
C VAL A 193 -2.84 13.91 -10.06
N VAL A 194 -1.65 13.33 -10.22
CA VAL A 194 -0.41 14.07 -10.47
C VAL A 194 -0.15 14.15 -11.98
N GLU A 195 -0.41 15.32 -12.57
CA GLU A 195 -0.12 15.62 -13.98
C GLU A 195 1.25 16.28 -14.12
N GLY A 196 2.27 15.50 -14.49
CA GLY A 196 3.63 16.00 -14.75
C GLY A 196 4.34 16.60 -13.54
N ARG A 197 5.68 16.71 -13.60
CA ARG A 197 6.37 17.65 -12.69
C ARG A 197 6.24 19.05 -13.32
N PRO A 198 5.81 20.08 -12.59
CA PRO A 198 6.04 21.44 -13.05
C PRO A 198 7.56 21.59 -13.29
N ALA A 199 7.89 22.18 -14.44
CA ALA A 199 9.28 22.43 -14.85
C ALA A 199 10.04 23.28 -13.82
#